data_AF-A0A813J0T1-F1
#
_entry.id   AF-A0A813J0T1-F1
#
_cell.length_a   1.000
_cell.length_b   1.000
_cell.length_c   1.000
_cell.angle_alpha   90.00
_cell.angle_beta   90.00
_cell.angle_gamma   90.00
#
_symmetry.space_group_name_H-M   'P 1'
#
loop_
_entity.id
_entity.type
_entity.pdbx_description
1 polymer ?
#
loop_
_entity_poly.entity_id
_entity_poly.type
_entity_poly.pdbx_seq_one_letter_code
_entity_poly.pdbx_strand_id
1 'polypeptide(L)'
;MIWNTLRYDVSDCAVVNRSSSCGIRCIAPYSGSSTTAGCPPNNTDALEGLERNLPACSFADCPDPETLPLGYTSGSGGSGYQCANGYVGSVARICGTVAVVSKTDGSRTCLPEAKFSGCQLAAPPVPCQ
;
A
#
# COMPACT_ATOMS: atom_id res chain seq x y z
N MET A 1 6.47 15.78 12.32
CA MET A 1 5.89 15.14 11.11
C MET A 1 6.44 13.72 10.92
N ILE A 2 5.61 12.72 10.60
CA ILE A 2 6.04 11.32 10.34
C ILE A 2 5.75 10.98 8.88
N TRP A 3 6.77 10.58 8.12
CA TRP A 3 6.64 10.12 6.74
C TRP A 3 6.37 8.62 6.68
N ASN A 4 5.57 8.16 5.71
CA ASN A 4 5.51 6.73 5.38
C ASN A 4 6.74 6.37 4.53
N THR A 5 7.83 6.02 5.21
CA THR A 5 9.12 5.66 4.60
C THR A 5 9.10 4.31 3.88
N LEU A 6 7.98 3.58 3.89
CA LEU A 6 7.78 2.34 3.12
C LEU A 6 7.11 2.60 1.77
N ARG A 7 6.64 3.84 1.53
CA ARG A 7 5.95 4.23 0.29
C ARG A 7 6.65 5.38 -0.44
N TYR A 8 7.25 6.30 0.32
CA TYR A 8 7.84 7.52 -0.23
C TYR A 8 9.32 7.64 0.12
N ASP A 9 10.13 7.88 -0.91
CA ASP A 9 11.51 8.33 -0.75
C ASP A 9 11.46 9.85 -0.62
N VAL A 10 11.82 10.28 0.59
CA VAL A 10 11.88 11.68 1.01
C VAL A 10 13.30 12.05 1.48
N SER A 11 14.30 11.28 1.05
CA SER A 11 15.71 11.51 1.41
C SER A 11 16.16 12.94 1.07
N ASP A 12 15.65 13.49 -0.05
CA ASP A 12 15.89 14.87 -0.48
C ASP A 12 15.25 15.93 0.46
N CYS A 13 14.33 15.53 1.34
CA CYS A 13 13.54 16.42 2.20
C CYS A 13 13.99 16.45 3.67
N ALA A 14 15.18 15.94 3.98
CA ALA A 14 15.70 15.93 5.35
C ALA A 14 15.87 17.36 5.91
N VAL A 15 16.33 18.30 5.07
CA VAL A 15 16.42 19.73 5.40
C VAL A 15 16.01 20.53 4.16
N VAL A 16 14.99 21.38 4.28
CA VAL A 16 14.49 22.22 3.18
C VAL A 16 14.55 23.68 3.62
N ASN A 17 15.38 24.47 2.95
CA ASN A 17 15.50 25.90 3.22
C ASN A 17 14.23 26.65 2.78
N ARG A 18 14.02 27.85 3.35
CA ARG A 18 12.97 28.77 2.90
C ARG A 18 13.07 29.02 1.39
N SER A 19 11.92 29.10 0.74
CA SER A 19 11.78 29.26 -0.70
C SER A 19 12.42 28.13 -1.54
N SER A 20 12.79 27.01 -0.91
CA SER A 20 13.36 25.85 -1.59
C SER A 20 12.37 24.69 -1.60
N SER A 21 12.64 23.71 -2.47
CA SER A 21 11.85 22.49 -2.59
C SER A 21 12.75 21.26 -2.60
N CYS A 22 12.14 20.12 -2.31
CA CYS A 22 12.75 18.79 -2.35
C CYS A 22 11.88 17.82 -3.13
N GLY A 23 12.49 16.75 -3.63
CA GLY A 23 11.79 15.70 -4.37
C GLY A 23 11.14 14.67 -3.44
N ILE A 24 9.95 14.22 -3.81
CA ILE A 24 9.30 13.05 -3.23
C ILE A 24 9.08 12.03 -4.34
N ARG A 25 9.60 10.82 -4.14
CA ARG A 25 9.52 9.73 -5.12
C ARG A 25 8.83 8.52 -4.51
N CYS A 26 8.34 7.62 -5.35
CA CYS A 26 7.86 6.33 -4.89
C CYS A 26 9.06 5.41 -4.59
N ILE A 27 9.01 4.71 -3.46
CA ILE A 27 9.99 3.65 -3.15
C ILE A 27 9.59 2.38 -3.89
N ALA A 28 10.56 1.70 -4.50
CA ALA A 28 10.35 0.38 -5.08
C ALA A 28 9.73 -0.55 -4.02
N PRO A 29 8.63 -1.25 -4.34
CA PRO A 29 8.17 -1.63 -5.68
C PRO A 29 7.04 -0.72 -6.23
N TYR A 30 6.74 0.38 -5.54
CA TYR A 30 5.78 1.35 -6.05
C TYR A 30 6.37 2.12 -7.23
N SER A 31 5.54 2.35 -8.23
CA SER A 31 5.81 3.25 -9.36
C SER A 31 4.81 4.40 -9.35
N GLY A 32 5.24 5.53 -9.89
CA GLY A 32 4.45 6.75 -9.97
C GLY A 32 5.32 7.94 -10.35
N SER A 33 4.68 9.02 -10.81
CA SER A 33 5.38 10.28 -11.07
C SER A 33 5.91 10.87 -9.76
N SER A 34 7.14 11.38 -9.77
CA SER A 34 7.66 12.15 -8.65
C SER A 34 6.90 13.46 -8.48
N THR A 35 6.90 13.96 -7.26
CA THR A 35 6.29 15.23 -6.87
C THR A 35 7.30 16.01 -6.01
N THR A 36 6.93 17.21 -5.58
CA THR A 36 7.79 18.04 -4.74
C THR A 36 7.09 18.44 -3.46
N ALA A 37 7.90 18.69 -2.43
CA ALA A 37 7.51 19.45 -1.27
C ALA A 37 8.32 20.73 -1.20
N GLY A 38 7.71 21.81 -0.70
CA GLY A 38 8.29 23.15 -0.70
C GLY A 38 8.10 23.84 0.65
N CYS A 39 9.06 24.70 1.00
CA CYS A 39 9.00 25.53 2.20
C CYS A 39 8.67 26.98 1.78
N PRO A 40 7.52 27.54 2.18
CA PRO A 40 7.15 28.92 1.87
C PRO A 40 8.17 29.94 2.40
N PRO A 41 8.34 31.11 1.75
CA PRO A 41 9.31 32.13 2.14
C PRO A 41 9.08 32.69 3.55
N ASN A 42 7.82 32.72 3.99
CA ASN A 42 7.37 33.23 5.28
C ASN A 42 7.24 32.14 6.35
N ASN A 43 7.57 30.88 6.03
CA ASN A 43 7.55 29.84 7.04
C ASN A 43 8.79 29.96 7.95
N THR A 44 8.55 30.21 9.24
CA THR A 44 9.59 30.24 10.28
C THR A 44 9.51 29.04 11.22
N ASP A 45 8.48 28.20 11.03
CA ASP A 45 8.31 26.96 11.77
C ASP A 45 9.19 25.88 11.15
N ALA A 46 10.18 25.42 11.91
CA ALA A 46 11.10 24.38 11.50
C ALA A 46 10.52 22.96 11.68
N LEU A 47 9.39 22.82 12.38
CA LEU A 47 8.76 21.56 12.72
C LEU A 47 7.49 21.29 11.91
N GLU A 48 6.79 22.34 11.47
CA GLU A 48 5.59 22.31 10.62
C GLU A 48 5.66 23.34 9.48
N GLY A 49 4.94 23.10 8.38
CA GLY A 49 4.85 24.05 7.27
C GLY A 49 5.69 23.74 6.03
N LEU A 50 6.20 22.51 5.90
CA LEU A 50 6.59 21.98 4.59
C LEU A 50 5.30 21.59 3.83
N GLU A 51 4.97 22.34 2.79
CA GLU A 51 3.85 22.04 1.91
C GLU A 51 4.23 20.88 0.99
N ARG A 52 3.38 19.86 0.91
CA ARG A 52 3.71 18.62 0.18
C ARG A 52 2.56 18.19 -0.70
N ASN A 53 2.91 17.86 -1.94
CA ASN A 53 2.07 17.06 -2.81
C ASN A 53 2.65 15.65 -2.82
N LEU A 54 1.89 14.65 -2.37
CA LEU A 54 2.35 13.27 -2.38
C LEU A 54 2.14 12.65 -3.76
N PRO A 55 3.09 11.83 -4.25
CA PRO A 55 2.94 11.17 -5.53
C PRO A 55 1.89 10.05 -5.44
N ALA A 56 1.19 9.80 -6.55
CA ALA A 56 0.31 8.65 -6.69
C ALA A 56 1.15 7.38 -6.87
N CYS A 57 1.56 6.78 -5.76
CA CYS A 57 2.35 5.55 -5.76
C CYS A 57 1.44 4.31 -5.81
N SER A 58 1.54 3.54 -6.88
CA SER A 58 0.84 2.26 -7.09
C SER A 58 1.83 1.15 -7.45
N PHE A 59 1.46 -0.10 -7.29
CA PHE A 59 2.29 -1.20 -7.76
C PHE A 59 2.10 -1.38 -9.28
N ALA A 60 3.20 -1.60 -10.01
CA ALA A 60 3.12 -1.96 -11.43
C ALA A 60 2.51 -3.35 -11.63
N ASP A 61 2.87 -4.27 -10.75
CA ASP A 61 2.32 -5.61 -10.68
C ASP A 61 2.10 -6.00 -9.21
N CYS A 62 1.04 -6.76 -8.97
CA CYS A 62 0.71 -7.30 -7.68
C CYS A 62 0.25 -8.73 -7.91
N PRO A 63 1.16 -9.70 -7.95
CA PRO A 63 0.81 -11.08 -8.22
C PRO A 63 -0.04 -11.64 -7.10
N ASP A 64 -0.94 -12.56 -7.46
CA ASP A 64 -1.63 -13.37 -6.47
C ASP A 64 -0.66 -14.34 -5.78
N PRO A 65 -0.96 -14.75 -4.54
CA PRO A 65 -0.26 -15.87 -3.95
C PRO A 65 -0.48 -17.13 -4.80
N GLU A 66 0.52 -18.01 -4.84
CA GLU A 66 0.46 -19.31 -5.55
C GLU A 66 -0.76 -20.13 -5.12
N THR A 67 -1.13 -20.02 -3.84
CA THR A 67 -2.36 -20.58 -3.30
C THR A 67 -3.20 -19.46 -2.69
N LEU A 68 -4.46 -19.36 -3.14
CA LEU A 68 -5.38 -18.39 -2.56
C LEU A 68 -5.64 -18.70 -1.08
N PRO A 69 -5.83 -17.69 -0.22
CA PRO A 69 -6.19 -17.90 1.17
C PRO A 69 -7.48 -18.71 1.31
N LEU A 70 -7.61 -19.41 2.43
CA LEU A 70 -8.82 -20.16 2.75
C LEU A 70 -10.06 -19.24 2.70
N GLY A 71 -11.12 -19.73 2.05
CA GLY A 71 -12.37 -18.99 1.88
C GLY A 71 -12.50 -18.20 0.59
N TYR A 72 -11.47 -18.22 -0.27
CA TYR A 72 -11.47 -17.54 -1.56
C TYR A 72 -11.20 -18.53 -2.70
N THR A 73 -11.79 -18.29 -3.86
CA THR A 73 -11.54 -19.05 -5.10
C THR A 73 -11.64 -18.11 -6.31
N SER A 74 -11.08 -18.52 -7.44
CA SER A 74 -11.23 -17.77 -8.68
C SER A 74 -12.69 -17.75 -9.14
N GLY A 75 -13.10 -16.62 -9.68
CA GLY A 75 -14.41 -16.44 -10.32
C GLY A 75 -14.50 -17.29 -11.59
N SER A 76 -15.71 -17.72 -11.92
CA SER A 76 -15.99 -18.47 -13.15
C SER A 76 -15.47 -17.71 -14.38
N GLY A 77 -14.70 -18.39 -15.22
CA GLY A 77 -14.16 -17.81 -16.47
C GLY A 77 -13.08 -16.74 -16.28
N GLY A 78 -12.44 -16.65 -15.10
CA GLY A 78 -11.34 -15.69 -14.85
C GLY A 78 -11.80 -14.27 -14.51
N SER A 79 -13.08 -14.09 -14.17
CA SER A 79 -13.73 -12.80 -13.95
C SER A 79 -13.48 -12.16 -12.57
N GLY A 80 -12.39 -12.53 -11.88
CA GLY A 80 -12.04 -12.03 -10.55
C GLY A 80 -12.06 -13.14 -9.49
N TYR A 81 -12.52 -12.82 -8.29
CA TYR A 81 -12.51 -13.74 -7.14
C TYR A 81 -13.88 -13.79 -6.49
N GLN A 82 -14.19 -14.94 -5.91
CA GLN A 82 -15.44 -15.20 -5.21
C GLN A 82 -15.17 -15.99 -3.91
N CYS A 83 -16.17 -16.02 -3.03
CA CYS A 83 -16.07 -16.85 -1.83
C CYS A 83 -16.05 -18.32 -2.21
N ALA A 84 -15.17 -19.08 -1.56
CA ALA A 84 -15.10 -20.53 -1.70
C ALA A 84 -16.37 -21.18 -1.15
N ASN A 85 -16.60 -22.45 -1.48
CA ASN A 85 -17.74 -23.21 -0.96
C ASN A 85 -17.75 -23.18 0.59
N GLY A 86 -18.91 -22.92 1.17
CA GLY A 86 -19.07 -22.74 2.62
C GLY A 86 -18.70 -21.35 3.14
N TYR A 87 -18.36 -20.40 2.27
CA TYR A 87 -18.11 -19.01 2.63
C TYR A 87 -19.10 -18.08 1.90
N VAL A 88 -19.48 -16.99 2.57
CA VAL A 88 -20.38 -15.95 2.05
C VAL A 88 -19.79 -14.57 2.25
N GLY A 89 -20.23 -13.62 1.43
CA GLY A 89 -19.79 -12.22 1.48
C GLY A 89 -19.43 -11.66 0.10
N SER A 90 -18.80 -10.48 0.10
CA SER A 90 -18.33 -9.82 -1.12
C SER A 90 -16.81 -9.76 -1.09
N VAL A 91 -16.15 -10.31 -2.12
CA VAL A 91 -14.68 -10.34 -2.16
C VAL A 91 -14.12 -8.96 -2.46
N ALA A 92 -13.14 -8.56 -1.66
CA ALA A 92 -12.26 -7.45 -1.93
C ALA A 92 -10.81 -7.96 -2.02
N ARG A 93 -10.15 -7.63 -3.14
CA ARG A 93 -8.71 -7.83 -3.33
C ARG A 93 -8.02 -6.48 -3.38
N ILE A 94 -7.08 -6.27 -2.46
CA ILE A 94 -6.27 -5.05 -2.40
C ILE A 94 -4.80 -5.41 -2.51
N CYS A 95 -3.99 -4.51 -3.08
CA CYS A 95 -2.54 -4.67 -3.03
C CYS A 95 -1.97 -3.90 -1.85
N GLY A 96 -1.36 -4.61 -0.90
CA GLY A 96 -0.62 -4.05 0.21
C GLY A 96 0.89 -4.18 0.03
N THR A 97 1.65 -3.61 0.97
CA THR A 97 3.08 -3.90 1.11
C THR A 97 3.32 -4.89 2.24
N VAL A 98 4.33 -5.75 2.04
CA VAL A 98 4.98 -6.50 3.11
C VAL A 98 6.46 -6.12 3.14
N ALA A 99 6.98 -5.84 4.33
CA ALA A 99 8.40 -5.61 4.55
C ALA A 99 9.08 -6.96 4.81
N VAL A 100 9.93 -7.38 3.88
CA VAL A 100 10.75 -8.59 4.03
C VAL A 100 12.12 -8.16 4.51
N VAL A 101 12.54 -8.72 5.64
CA VAL A 101 13.90 -8.52 6.17
C VAL A 101 14.79 -9.63 5.63
N SER A 102 15.82 -9.25 4.89
CA SER A 102 16.87 -10.16 4.46
C SER A 102 17.59 -10.71 5.69
N LYS A 103 17.64 -12.04 5.81
CA LYS A 103 18.31 -12.72 6.92
C LYS A 103 19.84 -12.57 6.88
N THR A 104 20.39 -12.16 5.73
CA THR A 104 21.83 -12.11 5.49
C THR A 104 22.44 -10.79 5.97
N ASP A 105 21.78 -9.67 5.71
CA ASP A 105 22.30 -8.32 5.94
C ASP A 105 21.34 -7.42 6.75
N GLY A 106 20.17 -7.94 7.14
CA GLY A 106 19.14 -7.16 7.84
C GLY A 106 18.47 -6.10 6.97
N SER A 107 18.77 -6.07 5.66
CA SER A 107 18.18 -5.13 4.72
C SER A 107 16.67 -5.35 4.61
N ARG A 108 15.91 -4.26 4.46
CA ARG A 108 14.45 -4.29 4.35
C ARG A 108 14.04 -4.04 2.91
N THR A 109 13.41 -5.02 2.30
CA THR A 109 12.83 -4.90 0.96
C THR A 109 11.31 -4.87 1.10
N CYS A 110 10.67 -3.93 0.41
CA CYS A 110 9.21 -3.90 0.31
C CYS A 110 8.78 -4.73 -0.90
N LEU A 111 7.81 -5.63 -0.73
CA LEU A 111 7.22 -6.39 -1.82
C LEU A 111 5.71 -6.13 -1.90
N PRO A 112 5.11 -6.14 -3.11
CA PRO A 112 3.66 -6.16 -3.24
C PRO A 112 3.10 -7.46 -2.66
N GLU A 113 1.96 -7.38 -1.99
CA GLU A 113 1.24 -8.53 -1.47
C GLU A 113 -0.27 -8.35 -1.75
N ALA A 114 -0.85 -9.27 -2.51
CA ALA A 114 -2.29 -9.32 -2.70
C ALA A 114 -2.97 -9.79 -1.40
N LYS A 115 -3.88 -8.97 -0.87
CA LYS A 115 -4.67 -9.25 0.32
C LYS A 115 -6.12 -9.42 -0.04
N PHE A 116 -6.71 -10.51 0.45
CA PHE A 116 -8.10 -10.88 0.22
C PHE A 116 -8.90 -10.66 1.50
N SER A 117 -10.09 -10.09 1.35
CA SER A 117 -11.00 -9.80 2.45
C SER A 117 -12.45 -9.95 2.01
N GLY A 118 -13.36 -10.06 2.99
CA GLY A 118 -14.81 -10.03 2.79
C GLY A 118 -15.52 -11.38 2.77
N CYS A 119 -14.82 -12.51 2.61
CA CYS A 119 -15.44 -13.84 2.75
C CYS A 119 -15.38 -14.32 4.20
N GLN A 120 -16.52 -14.79 4.69
CA GLN A 120 -16.69 -15.33 6.04
C GLN A 120 -17.35 -16.71 5.96
N LEU A 121 -17.05 -17.59 6.92
CA LEU A 121 -17.71 -18.90 7.00
C LEU A 121 -19.24 -18.71 7.07
N ALA A 122 -19.95 -19.42 6.21
CA ALA A 122 -21.41 -19.44 6.24
C ALA A 122 -21.85 -20.04 7.57
N ALA A 123 -22.57 -19.26 8.37
CA ALA A 123 -23.27 -19.80 9.53
C ALA A 123 -24.29 -20.84 9.05
N PRO A 124 -24.59 -21.89 9.86
CA PRO A 124 -25.70 -22.77 9.56
C PRO A 124 -26.97 -21.95 9.34
N PRO A 125 -27.83 -22.34 8.38
CA PRO A 125 -29.12 -21.67 8.21
C PRO A 125 -29.90 -21.76 9.52
N VAL A 126 -30.20 -20.61 10.12
CA VAL A 126 -31.12 -20.53 11.26
C VAL A 126 -32.53 -20.44 10.67
N PRO A 127 -33.41 -21.43 10.88
CA PRO A 127 -34.78 -21.35 10.38
C PRO A 127 -35.51 -20.18 11.05
N CYS A 128 -36.26 -19.40 10.26
CA CYS A 128 -37.22 -18.45 10.81
C CYS A 128 -38.31 -19.22 11.58
N GLN A 129 -38.69 -18.73 12.76
CA GLN A 129 -39.88 -19.20 13.48
C GLN A 129 -41.09 -18.32 13.14
#